data_AF-A0A1H5Z1I9-F1
#
_entry.id   AF-A0A1H5Z1I9-F1
#
_cell.length_a   1.000
_cell.length_b   1.000
_cell.length_c   1.000
_cell.angle_alpha   90.00
_cell.angle_beta   90.00
_cell.angle_gamma   90.00
#
_symmetry.space_group_name_H-M   'P 1'
#
loop_
_entity.id
_entity.type
_entity.pdbx_description
1 polymer ?
#
loop_
_entity_poly.entity_id
_entity_poly.type
_entity_poly.pdbx_seq_one_letter_code
_entity_poly.pdbx_strand_id
1 'polypeptide(L)'
;MANEDLILDKLTEIANKLDEQNLLQKTVLNFNEACKYLDVSPSHLYKLTSTKHIPHFCPQGKKLYFKREELDNWLQRNRKSAADEIDQMAADYVIRNKRKK
;
A
#
# COMPACT_ATOMS: atom_id res chain seq x y z
N MET A 1 -4.13 39.44 23.23
CA MET A 1 -4.68 39.74 21.89
C MET A 1 -3.69 39.34 20.81
N ALA A 2 -2.78 40.18 20.29
CA ALA A 2 -1.91 39.79 19.15
C ALA A 2 -1.07 38.50 19.37
N ASN A 3 -0.56 38.26 20.58
CA ASN A 3 0.16 37.02 20.89
C ASN A 3 -0.77 35.80 21.05
N GLU A 4 -2.00 35.98 21.51
CA GLU A 4 -2.97 34.88 21.62
C GLU A 4 -3.46 34.45 20.23
N ASP A 5 -3.67 35.41 19.33
CA ASP A 5 -4.06 35.14 17.94
C ASP A 5 -2.95 34.38 17.21
N LEU A 6 -1.69 34.78 17.42
CA LEU A 6 -0.52 34.13 16.83
C LEU A 6 -0.29 32.72 17.39
N ILE A 7 -0.59 32.50 18.67
CA ILE A 7 -0.57 31.17 19.28
C ILE A 7 -1.71 30.31 18.70
N LEU A 8 -2.92 30.86 18.54
CA LEU A 8 -4.06 30.14 18.00
C LEU A 8 -3.81 29.69 16.56
N ASP A 9 -3.29 30.58 15.71
CA ASP A 9 -2.93 30.26 14.33
C ASP A 9 -1.89 29.13 14.25
N LYS A 10 -0.86 29.18 15.12
CA LYS A 10 0.16 28.13 15.17
C LYS A 10 -0.40 26.79 15.66
N LEU A 11 -1.34 26.79 16.60
CA LEU A 11 -2.02 25.58 17.05
C LEU A 11 -2.89 24.97 15.94
N THR A 12 -3.61 25.79 15.17
CA THR A 12 -4.38 25.32 14.01
C THR A 12 -3.47 24.73 12.93
N GLU A 13 -2.34 25.37 12.66
CA GLU A 13 -1.35 24.87 11.69
C GLU A 13 -0.78 23.51 12.10
N ILE A 14 -0.47 23.33 13.40
CA ILE A 14 0.00 22.05 13.94
C ILE A 14 -1.09 20.98 13.87
N ALA A 15 -2.34 21.31 14.21
CA ALA A 15 -3.45 20.37 14.15
C ALA A 15 -3.67 19.83 12.73
N ASN A 16 -3.64 20.71 11.73
CA ASN A 16 -3.77 20.32 10.32
C ASN A 16 -2.64 19.37 9.87
N LYS A 17 -1.39 19.68 10.24
CA LYS A 17 -0.24 18.81 9.93
C LYS A 17 -0.33 17.45 10.64
N LEU A 18 -0.86 17.42 11.86
CA LEU A 18 -1.03 16.19 12.63
C LEU A 18 -2.11 15.30 12.01
N ASP A 19 -3.21 15.87 11.53
CA ASP A 19 -4.27 15.14 10.83
C ASP A 19 -3.78 14.57 9.50
N GLU A 20 -3.00 15.34 8.73
CA GLU A 20 -2.32 14.84 7.53
C GLU A 20 -1.38 13.68 7.85
N GLN A 21 -0.60 13.78 8.94
CA GLN A 21 0.32 12.73 9.36
C GLN A 21 -0.42 11.48 9.87
N ASN A 22 -1.55 11.63 10.57
CA ASN A 22 -2.40 10.52 11.00
C ASN A 22 -3.05 9.81 9.81
N LEU A 23 -3.42 10.56 8.76
CA LEU A 23 -3.89 9.97 7.50
C LEU A 23 -2.78 9.12 6.85
N LEU A 24 -1.52 9.56 6.92
CA LEU A 24 -0.36 8.80 6.46
C LEU A 24 -0.05 7.59 7.35
N GLN A 25 -0.47 7.57 8.62
CA GLN A 25 -0.26 6.45 9.55
C GLN A 25 -1.44 5.48 9.64
N LYS A 26 -2.57 5.74 8.97
CA LYS A 26 -3.70 4.80 8.96
C LYS A 26 -3.24 3.41 8.48
N THR A 27 -3.38 2.45 9.38
CA THR A 27 -3.09 1.04 9.13
C THR A 27 -4.18 0.38 8.29
N VAL A 28 -5.41 0.88 8.40
CA VAL A 28 -6.58 0.39 7.68
C VAL A 28 -7.19 1.50 6.84
N LEU A 29 -7.32 1.24 5.54
CA LEU A 29 -7.92 2.10 4.54
C LEU A 29 -9.36 1.65 4.28
N ASN A 30 -10.27 2.61 4.12
CA ASN A 30 -11.58 2.36 3.54
C ASN A 30 -11.50 2.23 2.01
N PHE A 31 -12.60 1.85 1.37
CA PHE A 31 -12.66 1.67 -0.09
C PHE A 31 -12.16 2.89 -0.90
N ASN A 32 -12.58 4.11 -0.55
CA ASN A 32 -12.17 5.30 -1.28
C ASN A 32 -10.69 5.63 -1.06
N GLU A 33 -10.19 5.40 0.16
CA GLU A 33 -8.77 5.56 0.49
C GLU A 33 -7.92 4.53 -0.27
N ALA A 34 -8.37 3.28 -0.37
CA ALA A 34 -7.68 2.22 -1.12
C ALA A 34 -7.67 2.50 -2.64
N CYS A 35 -8.76 3.04 -3.21
CA CYS A 35 -8.77 3.49 -4.62
C CYS A 35 -7.67 4.54 -4.87
N LYS A 36 -7.55 5.54 -3.98
CA LYS A 36 -6.52 6.58 -4.08
C LYS A 36 -5.12 6.02 -3.86
N TYR A 37 -4.97 5.09 -2.91
CA TYR A 37 -3.68 4.50 -2.58
C TYR A 37 -3.10 3.66 -3.72
N LEU A 38 -3.96 2.87 -4.38
CA LEU A 38 -3.58 1.99 -5.48
C LEU A 38 -3.60 2.70 -6.85
N ASP A 39 -4.06 3.94 -6.89
CA ASP A 39 -4.30 4.72 -8.12
C ASP A 39 -5.16 3.95 -9.15
N VAL A 40 -6.29 3.40 -8.67
CA VAL A 40 -7.24 2.64 -9.50
C VAL A 40 -8.66 3.20 -9.42
N SER A 41 -9.43 2.99 -10.49
CA SER A 41 -10.83 3.38 -10.49
C SER A 41 -11.67 2.55 -9.51
N PRO A 42 -12.76 3.11 -8.93
CA PRO A 42 -13.68 2.38 -8.06
C PRO A 42 -14.19 1.07 -8.66
N SER A 43 -14.57 1.08 -9.94
CA SER A 43 -15.05 -0.13 -10.63
C SER A 43 -13.98 -1.22 -10.70
N HIS A 44 -12.72 -0.84 -10.91
CA HIS A 44 -11.62 -1.79 -10.94
C HIS A 44 -11.37 -2.39 -9.56
N LEU A 45 -11.35 -1.58 -8.50
CA LEU A 45 -11.21 -2.08 -7.14
C LEU A 45 -12.37 -3.00 -6.74
N TYR A 46 -13.61 -2.66 -7.11
CA TYR A 46 -14.76 -3.54 -6.90
C TYR A 46 -14.58 -4.90 -7.59
N LYS A 47 -14.12 -4.91 -8.85
CA LYS A 47 -13.83 -6.15 -9.56
C LYS A 47 -12.77 -6.98 -8.84
N LEU A 48 -11.70 -6.37 -8.35
CA LEU A 48 -10.64 -7.06 -7.61
C LEU A 48 -11.14 -7.66 -6.30
N THR A 49 -12.03 -6.96 -5.59
CA THR A 49 -12.60 -7.45 -4.32
C THR A 49 -13.60 -8.59 -4.55
N SER A 50 -14.49 -8.46 -5.55
CA SER A 50 -15.50 -9.50 -5.84
C SER A 50 -14.89 -10.79 -6.38
N THR A 51 -13.79 -10.71 -7.14
CA THR A 51 -13.03 -11.88 -7.60
C THR A 51 -12.03 -12.40 -6.56
N LYS A 52 -11.97 -11.81 -5.35
CA LYS A 52 -11.04 -12.15 -4.27
C LYS A 52 -9.55 -12.10 -4.69
N HIS A 53 -9.21 -11.24 -5.64
CA HIS A 53 -7.83 -11.07 -6.12
C HIS A 53 -7.02 -10.14 -5.23
N ILE A 54 -7.67 -9.27 -4.46
CA ILE A 54 -7.04 -8.32 -3.52
C ILE A 54 -7.42 -8.65 -2.07
N PRO A 55 -6.48 -8.61 -1.11
CA PRO A 55 -6.78 -8.80 0.31
C PRO A 55 -7.71 -7.69 0.80
N HIS A 56 -8.80 -8.06 1.46
CA HIS A 56 -9.80 -7.12 1.99
C HIS A 56 -10.57 -7.71 3.16
N PHE A 57 -11.14 -6.84 3.98
CA PHE A 57 -11.94 -7.16 5.16
C PHE A 57 -13.36 -6.60 5.00
N CYS A 58 -14.36 -7.39 5.42
CA CYS A 58 -15.77 -6.99 5.35
C CYS A 58 -16.52 -7.42 6.63
N PRO A 59 -16.27 -6.77 7.78
CA PRO A 59 -16.77 -7.21 9.09
C PRO A 59 -18.30 -7.16 9.23
N GLN A 60 -18.97 -6.30 8.46
CA GLN A 60 -20.43 -6.13 8.49
C GLN A 60 -21.11 -6.39 7.13
N GLY A 61 -20.40 -6.98 6.16
CA GLY A 61 -20.95 -7.30 4.83
C GLY A 61 -21.17 -6.10 3.89
N LYS A 62 -21.19 -4.85 4.39
CA LYS A 62 -21.51 -3.65 3.60
C LYS A 62 -20.30 -2.79 3.21
N LYS A 63 -19.28 -2.71 4.07
CA LYS A 63 -18.12 -1.84 3.89
C LYS A 63 -16.85 -2.65 3.74
N LEU A 64 -16.04 -2.27 2.76
CA LEU A 64 -14.73 -2.84 2.49
C LEU A 64 -13.64 -2.03 3.18
N TYR A 65 -12.74 -2.76 3.83
CA TYR A 65 -11.56 -2.24 4.49
C TYR A 65 -10.32 -3.00 4.02
N PHE A 66 -9.18 -2.32 4.03
CA PHE A 66 -7.92 -2.83 3.50
C PHE A 66 -6.80 -2.53 4.48
N LYS A 67 -5.99 -3.51 4.85
CA LYS A 67 -4.79 -3.25 5.64
C LYS A 67 -3.68 -2.78 4.70
N ARG A 68 -3.03 -1.67 5.01
CA ARG A 68 -2.01 -1.08 4.13
C ARG A 68 -0.87 -2.05 3.83
N GLU A 69 -0.34 -2.71 4.86
CA GLU A 69 0.74 -3.70 4.72
C GLU A 69 0.36 -4.86 3.78
N GLU A 70 -0.92 -5.28 3.78
CA GLU A 70 -1.38 -6.34 2.88
C GLU A 70 -1.49 -5.86 1.44
N LEU A 71 -1.87 -4.60 1.23
CA LEU A 71 -1.84 -3.96 -0.09
C LEU A 71 -0.40 -3.83 -0.60
N ASP A 72 0.55 -3.45 0.24
CA ASP A 72 1.96 -3.32 -0.13
C ASP A 72 2.56 -4.66 -0.55
N ASN A 73 2.29 -5.71 0.24
CA ASN A 73 2.70 -7.07 -0.09
C ASN A 73 2.02 -7.56 -1.38
N TRP A 74 0.75 -7.22 -1.58
CA TRP A 74 0.02 -7.58 -2.79
C TRP A 74 0.61 -6.92 -4.04
N LEU A 75 0.98 -5.64 -3.97
CA LEU A 75 1.64 -4.90 -5.05
C LEU A 75 2.99 -5.54 -5.43
N GLN A 76 3.72 -6.09 -4.46
CA GLN A 76 5.04 -6.69 -4.66
C GLN A 76 5.00 -8.17 -5.10
N ARG A 77 3.84 -8.83 -5.02
CA ARG A 77 3.70 -10.29 -5.20
C ARG A 77 4.18 -10.81 -6.57
N ASN A 78 4.01 -10.03 -7.63
CA ASN A 78 4.39 -10.42 -9.01
C ASN A 78 5.59 -9.60 -9.51
N ARG A 79 6.62 -9.44 -8.67
CA ARG A 79 7.88 -8.81 -9.09
C ARG A 79 8.43 -9.53 -10.32
N LYS A 80 8.59 -8.80 -11.41
CA LYS A 80 9.31 -9.29 -12.59
C LYS A 80 10.80 -9.09 -12.34
N SER A 81 11.56 -10.18 -12.34
CA SER A 81 13.02 -10.12 -12.23
C SER A 81 13.62 -9.35 -13.39
N ALA A 82 14.69 -8.61 -13.13
CA ALA A 82 15.44 -7.94 -14.18
C ALA A 82 16.18 -8.97 -15.05
N ALA A 83 16.53 -8.61 -16.29
CA ALA A 83 17.27 -9.50 -17.20
C ALA A 83 18.58 -9.97 -16.55
N ASP A 84 19.33 -9.04 -15.93
CA ASP A 84 20.58 -9.35 -15.23
C ASP A 84 20.39 -10.35 -14.08
N GLU A 85 19.26 -10.29 -13.36
CA GLU A 85 18.95 -11.25 -12.30
C GLU A 85 18.65 -12.64 -12.86
N ILE A 86 17.99 -12.70 -14.03
CA ILE A 86 17.71 -13.95 -14.73
C ILE A 86 19.02 -14.57 -15.25
N ASP A 87 19.90 -13.76 -15.84
CA ASP A 87 21.20 -14.19 -16.34
C ASP A 87 22.10 -14.70 -15.20
N GLN A 88 22.10 -14.00 -14.05
CA GLN A 88 22.79 -14.44 -12.85
C GLN A 88 22.21 -15.77 -12.32
N MET A 89 20.88 -15.90 -12.23
CA MET A 89 20.23 -17.15 -11.82
C MET A 89 20.58 -18.32 -12.75
N ALA A 90 20.66 -18.07 -14.06
CA ALA A 90 21.06 -19.07 -15.05
C ALA A 90 22.54 -19.47 -14.85
N ALA A 91 23.44 -18.50 -14.66
CA ALA A 91 24.85 -18.75 -14.38
C ALA A 91 25.04 -19.57 -13.09
N ASP A 92 24.36 -19.19 -12.01
CA ASP A 92 24.39 -19.90 -10.72
C ASP A 92 23.87 -21.33 -10.83
N TYR A 93 22.80 -21.55 -11.60
CA TYR A 93 22.25 -22.87 -11.87
C TYR A 93 23.26 -23.77 -12.59
N VAL A 94 23.93 -23.26 -13.64
CA VAL A 94 24.96 -24.01 -14.39
C VAL A 94 26.13 -24.39 -13.48
N ILE A 95 26.62 -23.45 -12.67
CA ILE A 95 27.72 -23.69 -11.72
C ILE A 95 27.33 -24.77 -10.70
N ARG A 96 26.12 -24.69 -10.15
CA ARG A 96 25.63 -25.65 -9.13
C ARG A 96 25.49 -27.06 -9.71
N ASN A 97 25.02 -27.19 -10.94
CA ASN A 97 24.82 -28.50 -11.57
C ASN A 97 26.14 -29.16 -11.99
N LYS A 98 27.16 -28.35 -12.34
CA LYS A 98 28.51 -28.83 -12.66
C LYS A 98 29.26 -29.41 -11.47
N ARG A 99 28.90 -29.01 -10.24
CA ARG A 99 29.48 -29.52 -8.97
C ARG A 99 28.86 -30.81 -8.46
N LYS A 100 27.70 -31.21 -8.99
CA LYS A 100 27.02 -32.47 -8.63
C LYS A 100 27.41 -33.67 -9.51
N LYS A 101 28.25 -33.43 -10.52
CA LYS A 101 28.76 -34.44 -11.45
C LYS A 101 30.22 -34.69 -11.13
#